data_AF-A0A9X0UQL2-F1
#
_entry.id   AF-A0A9X0UQL2-F1
#
_cell.length_a   1.000
_cell.length_b   1.000
_cell.length_c   1.000
_cell.angle_alpha   90.00
_cell.angle_beta   90.00
_cell.angle_gamma   90.00
#
_symmetry.space_group_name_H-M   'P 1'
#
loop_
_entity.id
_entity.type
_entity.pdbx_description
1 polymer ?
#
loop_
_entity_poly.entity_id
_entity_poly.type
_entity_poly.pdbx_seq_one_letter_code
_entity_poly.pdbx_strand_id
1 'polypeptide(L)'
;MMHALAALALVLIAALGVQSWRLSAAHNKIDAQVKDLAAQDKKLSQKNGQLIALNILTQTSSRAQTQLYAAAEQNGTLLRDRQRTIEELKRENDELRRWADAPLPDPVIRLRQRPPLTGGQPYREWLSANHPVPPGRSRTAP
;
A
#
# COMPACT_ATOMS: atom_id res chain seq x y z
N MET A 1 18.21 -27.18 96.42
CA MET A 1 18.81 -26.06 95.66
C MET A 1 19.41 -26.51 94.31
N MET A 2 20.26 -27.56 94.25
CA MET A 2 20.87 -28.03 92.98
C MET A 2 19.87 -28.44 91.90
N HIS A 3 18.80 -29.17 92.24
CA HIS A 3 17.79 -29.59 91.25
C HIS A 3 17.03 -28.41 90.61
N ALA A 4 16.83 -27.31 91.34
CA ALA A 4 16.17 -26.11 90.82
C ALA A 4 17.07 -25.36 89.82
N LEU A 5 18.37 -25.30 90.09
CA LEU A 5 19.37 -24.73 89.17
C LEU A 5 19.50 -25.55 87.88
N ALA A 6 19.51 -26.88 88.01
CA ALA A 6 19.55 -27.77 86.85
C ALA A 6 18.29 -27.64 85.98
N ALA A 7 17.11 -27.52 86.60
CA ALA A 7 15.87 -27.29 85.88
C ALA A 7 15.87 -25.95 85.14
N LEU A 8 16.36 -24.87 85.77
CA LEU A 8 16.45 -23.55 85.15
C LEU A 8 17.41 -23.53 83.96
N ALA A 9 18.56 -24.21 84.08
CA ALA A 9 19.53 -24.34 83.00
C ALA A 9 18.95 -25.09 81.79
N LEU A 10 18.19 -26.17 82.02
CA LEU A 10 17.51 -26.92 80.96
C LEU A 10 16.47 -26.08 80.23
N VAL A 11 15.70 -25.26 80.95
CA VAL A 11 14.71 -24.35 80.35
C VAL A 11 15.39 -23.28 79.49
N LEU A 12 16.52 -22.73 79.94
CA LEU A 12 17.29 -21.76 79.16
C LEU A 12 17.85 -22.37 77.87
N ILE A 13 18.36 -23.60 77.93
CA ILE A 13 18.87 -24.31 76.74
C ILE A 13 17.72 -24.60 75.76
N ALA A 14 16.56 -25.04 76.26
CA ALA A 14 15.39 -25.27 75.43
C ALA A 14 14.89 -23.99 74.75
N ALA A 15 14.86 -22.87 75.49
CA ALA A 15 14.47 -21.57 74.95
C ALA A 15 15.41 -21.09 73.83
N LEU A 16 16.73 -21.24 74.03
CA LEU A 16 17.74 -20.90 73.02
C LEU A 16 17.63 -21.79 71.76
N GLY A 17 17.36 -23.08 71.94
CA GLY A 17 17.14 -24.01 70.83
C GLY A 17 15.93 -23.62 69.97
N VAL A 18 14.82 -23.28 70.61
CA VAL A 18 13.59 -22.81 69.93
C VAL A 18 13.83 -21.49 69.21
N GLN A 19 14.59 -20.57 69.80
CA GLN A 19 14.89 -19.27 69.21
C GLN A 19 15.81 -19.40 67.98
N SER A 20 16.83 -20.28 68.05
CA SER A 20 17.70 -20.61 66.92
C SER A 20 16.91 -21.28 65.79
N TRP A 21 16.01 -22.20 66.12
CA TRP A 21 15.17 -22.86 65.13
C TRP A 21 14.17 -21.91 64.46
N ARG A 22 13.52 -21.01 65.21
CA ARG A 22 12.65 -19.97 64.63
C ARG A 22 13.41 -19.03 63.71
N LEU A 23 14.62 -18.63 64.09
CA LEU A 23 15.45 -17.74 63.27
C LEU A 23 15.89 -18.43 61.98
N SER A 24 16.31 -19.69 62.06
CA SER A 24 16.69 -20.49 60.89
C SER A 24 15.49 -20.76 59.96
N ALA A 25 14.33 -21.09 60.52
CA ALA A 25 13.10 -21.31 59.76
C ALA A 25 12.59 -20.01 59.09
N ALA A 26 12.77 -18.85 59.72
CA ALA A 26 12.43 -17.55 59.12
C ALA A 26 13.37 -17.20 57.96
N HIS A 27 14.68 -17.42 58.12
CA HIS A 27 15.65 -17.19 57.05
C HIS A 27 15.37 -18.06 55.81
N ASN A 28 15.08 -19.34 56.02
CA ASN A 28 14.77 -20.24 54.90
C ASN A 28 13.53 -19.79 54.09
N LYS A 29 12.53 -19.19 54.75
CA LYS A 29 11.35 -18.64 54.06
C LYS A 29 11.68 -17.37 53.28
N ILE A 30 12.50 -16.49 53.85
CA ILE A 30 12.94 -15.26 53.17
C ILE A 30 13.77 -15.62 51.93
N ASP A 31 14.71 -16.55 52.05
CA ASP A 31 15.52 -17.00 50.91
C ASP A 31 14.67 -17.63 49.80
N ALA A 32 13.65 -18.41 50.17
CA ALA A 32 12.70 -18.96 49.21
C ALA A 32 11.89 -17.85 48.52
N GLN A 33 11.42 -16.86 49.27
CA GLN A 33 10.69 -15.71 48.73
C GLN A 33 11.56 -14.85 47.82
N VAL A 34 12.81 -14.59 48.19
CA VAL A 34 13.76 -13.82 47.36
C VAL A 34 14.03 -14.53 46.03
N LYS A 35 14.19 -15.87 46.05
CA LYS A 35 14.34 -16.66 44.82
C LYS A 35 13.10 -16.62 43.95
N ASP A 36 11.92 -16.72 44.55
CA ASP A 36 10.66 -16.65 43.82
C ASP A 36 10.43 -15.26 43.21
N LEU A 37 10.69 -14.19 43.97
CA LEU A 37 10.65 -12.82 43.44
C LEU A 37 11.61 -12.63 42.28
N ALA A 38 12.86 -13.11 42.40
CA ALA A 38 13.83 -13.02 41.31
C ALA A 38 13.39 -13.81 40.06
N ALA A 39 12.76 -14.97 40.25
CA ALA A 39 12.21 -15.76 39.16
C ALA A 39 11.01 -15.07 38.49
N GLN A 40 10.13 -14.45 39.27
CA GLN A 40 9.00 -13.66 38.78
C GLN A 40 9.47 -12.41 38.03
N ASP A 41 10.44 -11.68 38.55
CA ASP A 41 11.02 -10.50 37.89
C ASP A 41 11.67 -10.86 36.55
N LYS A 42 12.45 -11.95 36.52
CA LYS A 42 13.02 -12.49 35.28
C LYS A 42 11.93 -12.84 34.26
N LYS A 43 10.83 -13.48 34.71
CA LYS A 43 9.70 -13.85 33.85
C LYS A 43 8.97 -12.63 33.32
N LEU A 44 8.79 -11.60 34.15
CA LEU A 44 8.19 -10.33 33.75
C LEU A 44 9.06 -9.60 32.73
N SER A 45 10.36 -9.50 32.99
CA SER A 45 11.32 -8.89 32.06
C SER A 45 11.33 -9.61 30.70
N GLN A 46 11.32 -10.95 30.70
CA GLN A 46 11.22 -11.74 29.47
C GLN A 46 9.92 -11.48 28.71
N LYS A 47 8.77 -11.48 29.39
CA LYS A 47 7.48 -11.18 28.77
C LYS A 47 7.41 -9.75 28.23
N ASN A 48 7.94 -8.79 28.97
CA ASN A 48 7.98 -7.40 28.53
C ASN A 48 8.84 -7.24 27.27
N GLY A 49 10.01 -7.89 27.22
CA GLY A 49 10.84 -7.94 26.03
C GLY A 49 10.13 -8.55 24.82
N GLN A 50 9.39 -9.64 25.03
CA GLN A 50 8.57 -10.26 23.98
C GLN A 50 7.44 -9.35 23.49
N LEU A 51 6.76 -8.64 24.39
CA LEU A 51 5.71 -7.69 24.03
C LEU A 51 6.27 -6.51 23.23
N ILE A 52 7.42 -5.96 23.63
CA ILE A 52 8.09 -4.90 22.89
C ILE A 52 8.48 -5.38 21.50
N ALA A 53 9.10 -6.56 21.39
CA ALA A 53 9.49 -7.14 20.10
C ALA A 53 8.27 -7.39 19.20
N LEU A 54 7.18 -7.93 19.74
CA LEU A 54 5.94 -8.14 19.00
C LEU A 54 5.34 -6.81 18.55
N ASN A 55 5.29 -5.80 19.43
CA ASN A 55 4.77 -4.48 19.08
C ASN A 55 5.58 -3.82 17.95
N ILE A 56 6.92 -3.90 18.01
CA ILE A 56 7.79 -3.41 16.93
C ILE A 56 7.51 -4.15 15.62
N LEU A 57 7.40 -5.49 15.67
CA LEU A 57 7.13 -6.30 14.49
C LEU A 57 5.75 -6.00 13.90
N THR A 58 4.71 -5.93 14.73
CA THR A 58 3.34 -5.61 14.32
C THR A 58 3.24 -4.20 13.77
N GLN A 59 3.87 -3.21 14.41
CA GLN A 59 3.89 -1.83 13.92
C GLN A 59 4.61 -1.72 12.57
N THR A 60 5.73 -2.44 12.40
CA THR A 60 6.49 -2.46 11.14
C THR A 60 5.72 -3.18 10.05
N SER A 61 5.12 -4.33 10.36
CA SER A 61 4.29 -5.12 9.45
C SER A 61 3.06 -4.35 8.99
N SER A 62 2.35 -3.69 9.93
CA SER A 62 1.19 -2.86 9.61
C SER A 62 1.54 -1.71 8.67
N ARG A 63 2.65 -0.99 8.93
CA ARG A 63 3.13 0.07 8.03
C ARG A 63 3.50 -0.46 6.65
N ALA A 64 4.23 -1.57 6.59
CA ALA A 64 4.59 -2.21 5.32
C ALA A 64 3.35 -2.65 4.55
N GLN A 65 2.35 -3.21 5.23
CA GLN A 65 1.08 -3.63 4.64
C GLN A 65 0.29 -2.43 4.11
N THR A 66 0.17 -1.34 4.86
CA THR A 66 -0.48 -0.11 4.38
C THR A 66 0.23 0.46 3.15
N GLN A 67 1.56 0.47 3.13
CA GLN A 67 2.32 0.92 1.96
C GLN A 67 2.11 0.01 0.74
N LEU A 68 2.07 -1.31 0.94
CA LEU A 68 1.77 -2.26 -0.13
C LEU A 68 0.36 -2.05 -0.70
N TYR A 69 -0.64 -1.84 0.16
CA TYR A 69 -2.01 -1.53 -0.28
C TYR A 69 -2.07 -0.21 -1.04
N ALA A 70 -1.42 0.85 -0.54
CA ALA A 70 -1.37 2.13 -1.22
C ALA A 70 -0.68 2.02 -2.59
N ALA A 71 0.43 1.29 -2.68
CA ALA A 71 1.13 1.04 -3.94
C ALA A 71 0.29 0.20 -4.92
N ALA A 72 -0.43 -0.82 -4.42
CA ALA A 72 -1.34 -1.63 -5.23
C ALA A 72 -2.50 -0.79 -5.77
N GLU A 73 -3.07 0.10 -4.96
CA GLU A 73 -4.14 1.01 -5.38
C GLU A 73 -3.64 2.00 -6.44
N GLN A 74 -2.47 2.62 -6.23
CA GLN A 74 -1.84 3.51 -7.21
C GLN A 74 -1.58 2.78 -8.54
N ASN A 75 -1.00 1.58 -8.49
CA ASN A 75 -0.78 0.77 -9.70
C ASN A 75 -2.11 0.43 -10.39
N GLY A 76 -3.16 0.10 -9.63
CA GLY A 76 -4.50 -0.16 -10.18
C GLY A 76 -5.13 1.07 -10.83
N THR A 77 -4.93 2.27 -10.29
CA THR A 77 -5.36 3.51 -10.95
C THR A 77 -4.58 3.76 -12.23
N LEU A 78 -3.25 3.64 -12.19
CA LEU A 78 -2.39 3.83 -13.36
C LEU A 78 -2.73 2.84 -14.49
N LEU A 79 -2.96 1.57 -14.16
CA LEU A 79 -3.34 0.56 -15.14
C LEU A 79 -4.68 0.87 -15.81
N ARG A 80 -5.67 1.35 -15.05
CA ARG A 80 -6.98 1.76 -15.61
C ARG A 80 -6.83 2.96 -16.53
N ASP A 81 -6.01 3.93 -16.15
CA ASP A 81 -5.75 5.10 -17.00
C ASP A 81 -5.03 4.69 -18.28
N ARG A 82 -4.00 3.84 -18.18
CA ARG A 82 -3.30 3.30 -19.36
C ARG A 82 -4.23 2.53 -20.28
N GLN A 83 -5.13 1.73 -19.73
CA GLN A 83 -6.11 0.98 -20.52
C GLN A 83 -7.04 1.92 -21.29
N ARG A 84 -7.58 2.97 -20.63
CA ARG A 84 -8.42 3.97 -21.30
C ARG A 84 -7.67 4.68 -22.41
N THR A 85 -6.43 5.10 -22.16
CA THR A 85 -5.60 5.75 -23.18
C THR A 85 -5.34 4.84 -24.38
N ILE A 86 -5.09 3.55 -24.16
CA ILE A 86 -4.91 2.58 -25.25
C ILE A 86 -6.19 2.42 -26.08
N GLU A 87 -7.34 2.32 -25.41
CA GLU A 87 -8.63 2.21 -26.08
C GLU A 87 -8.98 3.46 -26.90
N GLU A 88 -8.70 4.64 -26.36
CA GLU A 88 -8.90 5.92 -27.04
C GLU A 88 -7.98 6.03 -28.26
N LEU A 89 -6.68 5.79 -28.10
CA LEU A 89 -5.72 5.79 -29.21
C LEU A 89 -6.09 4.76 -30.29
N LYS A 90 -6.60 3.59 -29.90
CA LYS A 90 -7.08 2.59 -30.86
C LYS A 90 -8.29 3.10 -31.64
N ARG A 91 -9.25 3.71 -30.97
CA ARG A 91 -10.44 4.28 -31.60
C ARG A 91 -10.08 5.40 -32.57
N GLU A 92 -9.17 6.29 -32.18
CA GLU A 92 -8.66 7.36 -33.04
C GLU A 92 -7.94 6.79 -34.27
N ASN A 93 -7.10 5.77 -34.09
CA ASN A 93 -6.41 5.14 -35.21
C ASN A 93 -7.38 4.50 -36.21
N ASP A 94 -8.40 3.79 -35.71
CA ASP A 94 -9.44 3.20 -36.55
C ASP A 94 -10.26 4.27 -37.28
N GLU A 95 -10.52 5.41 -36.65
CA GLU A 95 -11.20 6.55 -37.27
C GLU A 95 -10.36 7.19 -38.38
N LEU A 96 -9.07 7.41 -38.13
CA LEU A 96 -8.14 7.92 -39.13
C LEU A 96 -8.01 6.97 -40.33
N ARG A 97 -7.94 5.66 -40.08
CA ARG A 97 -7.97 4.65 -41.15
C ARG A 97 -9.26 4.75 -41.97
N ARG A 98 -10.42 4.78 -41.31
CA ARG A 98 -11.71 4.94 -42.00
C ARG A 98 -11.78 6.22 -42.83
N TRP A 99 -11.24 7.33 -42.34
CA TRP A 99 -11.18 8.59 -43.07
C TRP A 99 -10.25 8.50 -44.29
N ALA A 100 -9.08 7.86 -44.14
CA ALA A 100 -8.13 7.69 -45.24
C ALA A 100 -8.65 6.74 -46.33
N ASP A 101 -9.36 5.68 -45.94
CA ASP A 101 -9.98 4.71 -46.85
C ASP A 101 -11.28 5.24 -47.47
N ALA A 102 -11.87 6.32 -46.91
CA ALA A 102 -13.08 6.91 -47.46
C ALA A 102 -12.80 7.53 -48.84
N PRO A 103 -13.67 7.28 -49.84
CA PRO A 103 -13.49 7.85 -51.17
C PRO A 103 -13.55 9.38 -51.08
N LEU A 104 -12.62 10.06 -51.76
CA LEU A 104 -12.59 11.52 -51.76
C LEU A 104 -13.92 12.06 -52.28
N PRO A 105 -14.49 13.10 -51.63
CA PRO A 105 -15.71 13.73 -52.11
C PRO A 105 -15.54 14.26 -53.54
N ASP A 106 -16.57 14.10 -54.37
CA ASP A 106 -16.63 14.59 -55.76
C ASP A 106 -16.11 16.04 -55.94
N PRO A 107 -16.41 17.02 -55.05
CA PRO A 107 -15.85 18.37 -55.16
C PRO A 107 -14.32 18.41 -55.12
N VAL A 108 -13.69 17.57 -54.29
CA VAL A 108 -12.22 17.49 -54.15
C VAL A 108 -11.60 16.80 -55.36
N ILE A 109 -12.27 15.77 -55.89
CA ILE A 109 -11.83 15.10 -57.12
C ILE A 109 -11.88 16.07 -58.31
N ARG A 110 -12.93 16.88 -58.43
CA ARG A 110 -13.04 17.92 -59.49
C ARG A 110 -11.97 19.00 -59.38
N LEU A 111 -11.58 19.39 -58.17
CA LEU A 111 -10.47 20.34 -57.96
C LEU A 111 -9.11 19.74 -58.38
N ARG A 112 -8.92 18.44 -58.19
CA ARG A 112 -7.71 17.72 -58.62
C ARG A 112 -7.68 17.47 -60.13
N GLN A 113 -8.84 17.31 -60.76
CA GLN A 113 -8.99 17.30 -62.21
C GLN A 113 -8.89 18.74 -62.76
N ARG A 114 -7.72 19.36 -62.61
CA ARG A 114 -7.44 20.64 -63.26
C ARG A 114 -7.20 20.42 -64.76
N PRO A 115 -7.75 21.29 -65.64
CA PRO A 115 -7.25 21.45 -66.99
C PRO A 115 -5.77 21.88 -66.95
N PRO A 116 -4.94 21.54 -67.95
CA PRO A 116 -3.58 22.04 -68.05
C PRO A 116 -3.62 23.56 -68.30
N LEU A 117 -3.64 24.34 -67.21
CA LEU A 117 -3.56 25.79 -67.24
C LEU A 117 -2.08 26.17 -67.29
N THR A 118 -1.57 26.40 -68.50
CA THR A 118 -0.18 26.76 -68.76
C THR A 118 0.05 28.26 -68.48
N GLY A 119 0.01 28.68 -67.21
CA GLY A 119 0.39 30.05 -66.80
C GLY A 119 -0.63 30.80 -65.92
N GLY A 120 -0.22 31.97 -65.40
CA GLY A 120 -0.96 32.74 -64.39
C GLY A 120 -2.15 33.56 -64.89
N GLN A 121 -2.18 33.93 -66.17
CA GLN A 121 -3.30 34.65 -66.80
C GLN A 121 -4.53 33.74 -67.01
N PRO A 122 -4.38 32.55 -67.64
CA PRO A 122 -5.45 31.56 -67.73
C PRO A 122 -5.99 31.10 -66.37
N TYR A 123 -5.14 31.14 -65.33
CA TYR A 123 -5.53 30.78 -63.97
C TYR A 123 -6.48 31.81 -63.33
N ARG A 124 -6.23 33.11 -63.55
CA ARG A 124 -7.10 34.18 -63.04
C ARG A 124 -8.43 34.22 -63.78
N GLU A 125 -8.43 33.96 -65.09
CA GLU A 125 -9.65 33.89 -65.90
C GLU A 125 -10.54 32.72 -65.45
N TRP A 126 -9.98 31.53 -65.23
CA TRP A 126 -10.72 30.35 -64.74
C TRP A 126 -11.34 30.57 -63.34
N LEU A 127 -10.62 31.24 -62.43
CA LEU A 127 -11.16 31.62 -61.12
C LEU A 127 -12.25 32.71 -61.22
N SER A 128 -12.08 33.68 -62.13
CA SER A 128 -13.05 34.77 -62.34
C SER A 128 -14.34 34.31 -63.03
N ALA A 129 -14.28 33.21 -63.79
CA ALA A 129 -15.41 32.61 -64.47
C ALA A 129 -16.37 31.85 -63.53
N ASN A 130 -16.12 31.84 -62.21
CA ASN A 130 -17.08 31.45 -61.17
C ASN A 130 -17.83 30.15 -61.53
N HIS A 131 -17.13 29.05 -61.82
CA HIS A 131 -17.76 27.73 -61.95
C HIS A 131 -18.35 27.34 -60.59
N PRO A 132 -19.67 27.52 -60.35
CA PRO A 132 -20.25 27.24 -59.05
C PRO A 132 -20.33 25.72 -58.93
N VAL A 133 -19.88 25.18 -57.80
CA VAL A 133 -20.14 23.77 -57.47
C VAL A 133 -21.66 23.64 -57.31
N PRO A 134 -22.37 22.83 -58.11
CA PRO A 134 -23.81 22.62 -57.91
C PRO A 134 -24.03 22.01 -56.51
N PRO A 135 -25.13 22.34 -55.80
CA PRO A 135 -25.39 21.72 -54.51
C PRO A 135 -25.37 20.20 -54.67
N GLY A 136 -24.51 19.55 -53.88
CA GLY A 136 -24.38 18.10 -53.87
C GLY A 136 -25.75 17.50 -53.62
N ARG A 137 -26.22 16.68 -54.55
CA ARG A 137 -27.52 16.00 -54.44
C ARG A 137 -27.42 15.11 -53.20
N SER A 138 -28.09 15.49 -52.12
CA SER A 138 -28.23 14.69 -50.91
C SER A 138 -28.86 13.36 -51.32
N ARG A 139 -28.08 12.29 -51.19
CA ARG A 139 -28.57 10.92 -51.36
C ARG A 139 -29.44 10.61 -50.13
N THR A 140 -30.73 10.90 -50.21
CA THR A 140 -31.73 10.31 -49.32
C THR A 140 -31.77 8.81 -49.60
N ALA A 141 -31.30 8.01 -48.65
CA ALA A 141 -31.45 6.56 -48.67
C ALA A 141 -32.88 6.17 -48.24
N PRO A 142 -33.42 5.04 -48.71
CA PRO A 142 -34.70 4.49 -48.24
C PRO A 142 -34.64 3.96 -46.81
#